data_AF-A0A8T4EJS3-F1
#
_entry.id   AF-A0A8T4EJS3-F1
#
_cell.length_a   1.000
_cell.length_b   1.000
_cell.length_c   1.000
_cell.angle_alpha   90.00
_cell.angle_beta   90.00
_cell.angle_gamma   90.00
#
_symmetry.space_group_name_H-M   'P 1'
#
loop_
_entity.id
_entity.type
_entity.pdbx_description
1 polymer ?
#
loop_
_entity_poly.entity_id
_entity_poly.type
_entity_poly.pdbx_seq_one_letter_code
_entity_poly.pdbx_strand_id
1 'polypeptide(L)' 'SYVNIENNYGSDLKEMHVVAVIPELGLRVSLGPFTIDDEEEATKRLLVDTYGAEPGDYYVRITVSNDDIRRVKHRIITI' A
#
# COMPACT_ATOMS: atom_id res chain seq x y z
N SER A 1 -8.12 -1.86 5.02
CA SER A 1 -8.23 -0.61 4.25
C SER A 1 -8.05 -0.91 2.76
N TYR A 2 -8.67 -0.13 1.85
CA TYR A 2 -8.47 -0.27 0.40
C TYR A 2 -7.39 0.69 -0.08
N VAL A 3 -6.53 0.22 -0.98
CA VAL A 3 -5.54 1.05 -1.69
C VAL A 3 -5.85 0.96 -3.18
N ASN A 4 -6.17 2.10 -3.78
CA ASN A 4 -6.32 2.23 -5.22
C ASN A 4 -5.01 2.79 -5.80
N ILE A 5 -4.56 2.18 -6.90
CA ILE A 5 -3.31 2.49 -7.59
C ILE A 5 -3.67 2.67 -9.06
N GLU A 6 -3.45 3.86 -9.58
CA GLU A 6 -3.70 4.22 -10.97
C GLU A 6 -2.37 4.32 -11.72
N ASN A 7 -2.26 3.64 -12.86
CA ASN A 7 -1.14 3.79 -13.75
C ASN A 7 -1.37 4.97 -14.70
N ASN A 8 -0.80 6.13 -14.35
CA ASN A 8 -0.77 7.31 -15.23
C ASN A 8 0.53 7.38 -16.07
N TYR A 9 1.32 6.31 -16.09
CA TYR A 9 2.50 6.18 -16.94
C TYR A 9 2.08 5.56 -18.27
N GLY A 10 2.64 6.04 -19.39
CA GLY A 10 2.38 5.48 -20.74
C GLY A 10 3.13 4.17 -21.00
N SER A 11 3.24 3.31 -19.98
CA SER A 11 3.89 2.01 -20.02
C SER A 11 3.47 1.13 -18.84
N ASP A 12 3.47 -0.20 -19.03
CA ASP A 12 3.18 -1.18 -17.98
C ASP A 12 4.11 -1.01 -16.75
N LEU A 13 3.51 -1.03 -15.56
CA LEU A 13 4.23 -1.06 -14.30
C LEU A 13 4.36 -2.50 -13.82
N LYS A 14 5.52 -3.11 -14.08
CA LYS A 14 5.84 -4.50 -13.74
C LYS A 14 6.43 -4.61 -12.33
N GLU A 15 6.23 -5.78 -11.73
CA GLU A 15 6.83 -6.18 -10.44
C GLU A 15 6.53 -5.17 -9.31
N MET A 16 5.30 -4.65 -9.31
CA MET A 16 4.86 -3.69 -8.31
C MET A 16 4.63 -4.38 -6.96
N HIS A 17 5.19 -3.76 -5.92
CA HIS A 17 5.02 -4.13 -4.53
C HIS A 17 4.34 -3.00 -3.76
N VAL A 18 3.43 -3.37 -2.87
CA VAL A 18 2.79 -2.46 -1.93
C VAL A 18 3.14 -2.90 -0.51
N VAL A 19 3.68 -2.00 0.29
CA VAL A 19 4.03 -2.24 1.68
C VAL A 19 3.36 -1.20 2.56
N ALA A 20 2.47 -1.62 3.44
CA ALA A 20 1.89 -0.80 4.49
C ALA A 20 2.59 -1.09 5.82
N VAL A 21 2.97 -0.04 6.55
CA VAL A 21 3.59 -0.13 7.87
C VAL A 21 2.83 0.78 8.83
N ILE A 22 2.52 0.28 10.02
CA ILE A 22 2.01 1.06 11.15
C ILE A 22 3.09 1.01 12.23
N PRO A 23 3.98 2.02 12.30
CA PRO A 23 5.15 1.97 13.17
C PRO A 23 4.79 1.82 14.64
N GLU A 24 3.75 2.52 15.08
CA GLU A 24 3.28 2.55 16.48
C GLU A 24 2.79 1.18 16.96
N LEU A 25 2.27 0.35 16.04
CA LEU A 25 1.81 -1.01 16.32
C LEU A 25 2.84 -2.08 15.95
N GLY A 26 3.99 -1.70 15.38
CA GLY A 26 4.97 -2.65 14.84
C GLY A 26 4.44 -3.51 13.68
N LEU A 27 3.31 -3.13 13.06
CA LEU A 27 2.64 -3.91 12.04
C LEU A 27 3.19 -3.60 10.65
N ARG A 28 3.43 -4.65 9.85
CA ARG A 28 3.85 -4.55 8.46
C ARG A 28 3.09 -5.56 7.60
N VAL A 29 2.47 -5.07 6.53
CA VAL A 29 1.79 -5.89 5.53
C VAL A 29 2.36 -5.60 4.16
N SER A 30 2.64 -6.64 3.38
CA SER A 30 3.12 -6.52 2.01
C SER A 30 2.21 -7.25 1.04
N LEU A 31 2.06 -6.71 -0.16
CA LEU A 31 1.29 -7.28 -1.25
C LEU A 31 2.08 -7.15 -2.56
N GLY A 32 2.15 -8.24 -3.32
CA GLY A 32 2.84 -8.34 -4.60
C GLY A 32 3.78 -9.55 -4.70
N PRO A 33 4.51 -9.69 -5.82
CA PRO A 33 4.51 -8.77 -6.97
C PRO A 33 3.20 -8.84 -7.77
N PHE A 34 2.87 -7.75 -8.46
CA PHE A 34 1.80 -7.72 -9.47
C PHE A 34 2.14 -6.71 -10.58
N THR A 35 1.54 -6.88 -11.75
CA THR A 35 1.65 -5.95 -12.87
C THR A 35 0.40 -5.07 -12.93
N ILE A 36 0.58 -3.81 -13.31
CA ILE A 36 -0.50 -2.90 -13.71
C ILE A 36 -0.22 -2.53 -15.17
N ASP A 37 -1.09 -2.92 -16.08
CA ASP A 37 -0.90 -2.64 -17.49
C ASP A 37 -1.04 -1.13 -17.76
N ASP A 38 -0.59 -0.69 -18.94
CA ASP A 38 -0.73 0.70 -19.38
C ASP A 38 -2.19 1.20 -19.30
N GLU A 39 -2.37 2.44 -18.84
CA GLU A 39 -3.68 3.08 -18.65
C GLU A 39 -4.67 2.34 -17.72
N GLU A 40 -4.23 1.32 -16.98
CA GLU A 40 -5.08 0.57 -16.05
C GLU A 40 -5.03 1.03 -14.59
N GLU A 41 -6.11 0.74 -13.87
CA GLU A 41 -6.24 0.93 -12.43
C GLU A 41 -6.27 -0.42 -11.69
N ALA A 42 -5.45 -0.55 -10.65
CA ALA A 42 -5.44 -1.69 -9.75
C ALA A 42 -5.90 -1.29 -8.35
N THR A 43 -7.04 -1.85 -7.91
CA THR A 43 -7.47 -1.75 -6.51
C THR A 43 -7.04 -2.98 -5.73
N LYS A 44 -6.20 -2.80 -4.70
CA LYS A 44 -5.73 -3.87 -3.82
C LYS A 44 -6.25 -3.66 -2.40
N ARG A 45 -6.78 -4.73 -1.81
CA ARG A 45 -7.23 -4.74 -0.42
C ARG A 45 -6.09 -5.15 0.49
N LEU A 46 -5.72 -4.27 1.44
CA LEU A 46 -4.79 -4.58 2.50
C LEU A 46 -5.57 -4.87 3.77
N LEU A 47 -5.45 -6.12 4.23
CA LEU A 47 -5.96 -6.57 5.52
C LEU A 47 -4.81 -6.46 6.52
N VAL A 48 -4.96 -5.56 7.48
CA VAL A 48 -4.03 -5.42 8.60
C VAL A 48 -4.76 -6.00 9.80
N ASP A 49 -4.18 -7.03 10.42
CA ASP A 49 -4.68 -7.53 11.69
C ASP A 49 -4.27 -6.56 12.79
N THR A 50 -5.26 -6.03 13.49
CA THR A 50 -5.10 -5.02 14.54
C THR A 50 -5.42 -5.60 15.92
N TYR A 51 -5.42 -6.93 16.04
CA TYR A 51 -5.72 -7.60 17.29
C TYR A 51 -4.81 -7.10 18.43
N GLY A 52 -5.43 -6.57 19.49
CA GLY A 52 -4.74 -6.04 20.66
C GLY A 52 -4.22 -4.60 20.52
N ALA A 53 -4.47 -3.92 19.40
CA ALA A 53 -4.21 -2.49 19.28
C ALA A 53 -5.20 -1.69 20.14
N GLU A 54 -4.69 -0.67 20.84
CA GLU A 54 -5.55 0.27 21.56
C GLU A 54 -6.37 1.09 20.54
N PRO A 55 -7.63 1.44 20.84
CA PRO A 55 -8.42 2.28 19.96
C PRO A 55 -7.76 3.66 19.82
N GLY A 56 -7.73 4.18 18.59
CA GLY A 56 -7.04 5.43 18.31
C GLY A 56 -6.70 5.64 16.85
N ASP A 57 -6.07 6.79 16.59
CA ASP A 57 -5.61 7.20 15.27
C ASP A 57 -4.15 6.81 15.06
N TYR A 58 -3.90 6.01 14.04
CA TYR A 58 -2.57 5.48 13.74
C TYR A 58 -2.10 5.90 12.36
N TYR A 59 -0.82 6.25 12.26
CA TYR A 59 -0.20 6.55 10.98
C TYR A 59 0.18 5.28 10.22
N VAL A 60 -0.43 5.11 9.06
CA VAL A 60 -0.06 4.08 8.08
C VAL A 60 0.83 4.69 7.02
N ARG A 61 2.04 4.16 6.88
CA ARG A 61 2.94 4.45 5.75
C ARG A 61 2.74 3.40 4.67
N ILE A 62 2.17 3.79 3.54
CA ILE A 62 1.99 2.93 2.37
C ILE A 62 3.09 3.29 1.37
N THR A 63 3.90 2.30 1.01
CA THR A 63 4.95 2.40 -0.01
C THR A 63 4.53 1.55 -1.20
N VAL A 64 4.51 2.15 -2.39
CA VAL A 64 4.27 1.45 -3.65
C VAL A 64 5.55 1.56 -4.46
N SER A 65 6.14 0.43 -4.87
CA SER A 65 7.43 0.43 -5.55
C SER A 65 7.67 -0.78 -6.44
N ASN A 66 8.46 -0.59 -7.49
CA ASN A 66 9.20 -1.63 -8.21
C ASN A 66 10.68 -1.20 -8.29
N ASP A 67 11.46 -1.78 -9.21
CA ASP A 67 12.87 -1.43 -9.41
C ASP A 67 13.10 0.01 -9.92
N ASP A 68 12.16 0.58 -10.67
CA ASP A 68 12.30 1.90 -11.29
C ASP A 68 11.64 3.04 -10.50
N ILE A 69 10.49 2.75 -9.87
CA ILE A 69 9.65 3.75 -9.23
C ILE A 69 9.40 3.42 -7.77
N ARG A 70 9.40 4.45 -6.92
CA ARG A 70 9.05 4.35 -5.51
C ARG A 70 8.24 5.55 -5.07
N ARG A 71 7.04 5.30 -4.55
CA ARG A 71 6.15 6.33 -4.02
C ARG A 71 5.69 5.97 -2.62
N VAL A 72 5.70 6.97 -1.74
CA VAL A 72 5.28 6.82 -0.33
C VAL A 72 4.11 7.76 -0.06
N LYS A 73 3.07 7.24 0.56
CA LYS A 73 1.92 8.00 1.05
C LYS A 73 1.67 7.66 2.51
N HIS A 74 1.31 8.67 3.28
CA HIS A 74 0.91 8.52 4.68
C HIS A 74 -0.58 8.73 4.79
N ARG A 75 -1.24 7.91 5.59
CA ARG A 75 -2.67 8.01 5.86
C ARG A 75 -2.93 7.65 7.32
N ILE A 76 -3.85 8.35 7.96
CA ILE A 76 -4.32 8.00 9.29
C ILE A 76 -5.45 6.97 9.15
N ILE A 77 -5.41 5.92 9.95
CA ILE A 77 -6.55 5.02 10.16
C ILE A 77 -6.99 5.12 11.61
N THR A 78 -8.29 5.03 11.82
CA THR A 78 -8.88 4.93 13.16
C THR A 78 -9.25 3.47 13.39
N ILE A 79 -8.74 2.91 14.49
CA ILE A 79 -9.07 1.56 14.98
C ILE A 79 -10.13 1.67 16.06
#